data_AF-H3H1R5-F1
#
_entry.id   AF-H3H1R5-F1
#
_cell.length_a   1.000
_cell.length_b   1.000
_cell.length_c   1.000
_cell.angle_alpha   90.00
_cell.angle_beta   90.00
_cell.angle_gamma   90.00
#
_symmetry.space_group_name_H-M   'P 1'
#
loop_
_entity.id
_entity.type
_entity.pdbx_description
1 polymer ?
#
loop_
_entity_poly.entity_id
_entity_poly.type
_entity_poly.pdbx_seq_one_letter_code
_entity_poly.pdbx_strand_id
1 'polypeptide(L)'
;MLRRAALRSRAVLARSQATRAFAKKVEPSQTAMRPIHFEHDEDDVAERPFRIVGVRDLEVQDWEYPTRVESDQKNKNRVLRNRFGHPNFISLWVDKLGEVESYLKQEKVPYTSEGVVKGPEGHDVLVIPPSEDGSSIEFFNLCDNPTMVELVQATPEVIKEFEDDNDDDNE
;
A
#
# COMPACT_ATOMS: atom_id res chain seq x y z
N MET A 1 -74.10 40.64 13.77
CA MET A 1 -73.56 39.39 13.20
C MET A 1 -72.14 39.66 12.72
N LEU A 2 -71.17 39.55 13.63
CA LEU A 2 -70.19 38.45 13.76
C LEU A 2 -69.18 38.30 12.60
N ARG A 3 -67.96 38.78 12.92
CA ARG A 3 -66.62 38.19 12.67
C ARG A 3 -66.08 38.18 11.22
N ARG A 4 -65.18 39.15 10.95
CA ARG A 4 -64.04 38.97 10.03
C ARG A 4 -63.06 37.97 10.66
N ALA A 5 -62.92 36.79 10.07
CA ALA A 5 -61.87 35.84 10.43
C ALA A 5 -60.65 36.06 9.51
N ALA A 6 -59.54 36.46 10.11
CA ALA A 6 -58.24 36.52 9.45
C ALA A 6 -57.64 35.10 9.39
N LEU A 7 -57.47 34.56 8.18
CA LEU A 7 -56.67 33.35 7.96
C LEU A 7 -55.20 33.78 7.80
N ARG A 8 -54.47 33.74 8.92
CA ARG A 8 -53.00 33.78 8.91
C ARG A 8 -52.49 32.38 8.54
N SER A 9 -52.09 32.19 7.29
CA SER A 9 -51.33 31.02 6.88
C SER A 9 -49.93 31.07 7.52
N ARG A 10 -49.73 30.34 8.62
CA ARG A 10 -48.39 30.04 9.13
C ARG A 10 -47.83 28.88 8.31
N ALA A 11 -47.03 29.18 7.29
CA ALA A 11 -46.15 28.20 6.70
C ALA A 11 -45.06 27.86 7.75
N VAL A 12 -45.13 26.67 8.34
CA VAL A 12 -44.05 26.12 9.15
C VAL A 12 -43.02 25.59 8.16
N LEU A 13 -41.95 26.36 7.93
CA LEU A 13 -40.75 25.87 7.28
C LEU A 13 -40.14 24.79 8.19
N ALA A 14 -40.39 23.52 7.87
CA ALA A 14 -39.67 22.41 8.45
C ALA A 14 -38.20 22.54 8.03
N ARG A 15 -37.33 22.94 8.97
CA ARG A 15 -35.88 22.85 8.79
C ARG A 15 -35.54 21.38 8.60
N SER A 16 -35.07 21.03 7.40
CA SER A 16 -34.31 19.80 7.18
C SER A 16 -33.12 19.85 8.14
N GLN A 17 -33.16 19.05 9.20
CA GLN A 17 -31.96 18.75 9.96
C GLN A 17 -31.11 17.86 9.07
N ALA A 18 -30.08 18.45 8.46
CA ALA A 18 -28.99 17.69 7.88
C ALA A 18 -28.32 16.93 9.04
N THR A 19 -28.79 15.72 9.32
CA THR A 19 -28.08 14.78 10.15
C THR A 19 -26.79 14.48 9.40
N ARG A 20 -25.67 15.05 9.87
CA ARG A 20 -24.35 14.54 9.53
C ARG A 20 -24.34 13.09 9.97
N ALA A 21 -24.52 12.19 9.02
CA ALA A 21 -24.24 10.78 9.24
C ALA A 21 -22.73 10.71 9.50
N PHE A 22 -22.36 10.55 10.77
CA PHE A 22 -21.02 10.11 11.11
C PHE A 22 -20.79 8.79 10.37
N ALA A 23 -19.63 8.65 9.73
CA ALA A 23 -19.24 7.46 9.03
C ALA A 23 -19.62 6.24 9.87
N LYS A 24 -20.53 5.43 9.34
CA LYS A 24 -20.92 4.16 9.97
C LYS A 24 -19.63 3.38 10.14
N LYS A 25 -19.34 2.99 11.38
CA LYS A 25 -18.19 2.12 11.70
C LYS A 25 -18.28 0.94 10.74
N VAL A 26 -17.32 0.84 9.83
CA VAL A 26 -17.23 -0.28 8.90
C VAL A 26 -17.04 -1.51 9.79
N GLU A 27 -17.99 -2.44 9.72
CA GLU A 27 -17.82 -3.76 10.32
C GLU A 27 -16.49 -4.32 9.79
N PRO A 28 -15.58 -4.83 10.63
CA PRO A 28 -14.31 -5.36 10.14
C PRO A 28 -14.66 -6.42 9.11
N SER A 29 -14.35 -6.14 7.85
CA SER A 29 -14.59 -7.06 6.77
C SER A 29 -13.85 -8.33 7.14
N GLN A 30 -14.59 -9.43 7.32
CA GLN A 30 -14.04 -10.77 7.28
C GLN A 30 -13.53 -10.99 5.86
N THR A 31 -12.35 -10.47 5.59
CA THR A 31 -11.60 -10.73 4.37
C THR A 31 -10.17 -10.77 4.86
N ALA A 32 -9.64 -11.98 4.88
CA ALA A 32 -8.27 -12.28 5.23
C ALA A 32 -7.34 -11.56 4.24
N MET A 33 -7.11 -10.26 4.44
CA MET A 33 -5.85 -9.68 4.02
C MET A 33 -4.82 -10.38 4.90
N ARG A 34 -3.94 -11.22 4.36
CA ARG A 34 -2.48 -11.15 4.58
C ARG A 34 -1.76 -12.10 3.61
N PRO A 35 -1.15 -11.59 2.54
CA PRO A 35 -0.19 -12.38 1.79
C PRO A 35 1.26 -11.92 2.03
N ILE A 36 1.59 -10.62 1.95
CA ILE A 36 2.89 -10.06 2.36
C ILE A 36 2.65 -8.60 2.76
N HIS A 37 2.48 -8.31 4.05
CA HIS A 37 2.49 -6.93 4.53
C HIS A 37 3.95 -6.49 4.76
N PHE A 38 4.28 -5.26 4.37
CA PHE A 38 5.61 -4.70 4.58
C PHE A 38 5.91 -4.39 6.05
N GLU A 39 4.85 -4.24 6.87
CA GLU A 39 4.92 -4.05 8.31
C GLU A 39 4.51 -5.35 9.01
N HIS A 40 5.31 -5.77 9.99
CA HIS A 40 4.97 -6.87 10.88
C HIS A 40 4.03 -6.32 11.96
N ASP A 41 2.72 -6.43 11.74
CA ASP A 41 1.76 -6.09 12.80
C ASP A 41 1.93 -7.06 13.98
N GLU A 42 1.61 -6.63 15.20
CA GLU A 42 1.62 -7.51 16.39
C GLU A 42 0.72 -8.76 16.22
N ASP A 43 -0.24 -8.70 15.29
CA ASP A 43 -1.14 -9.80 14.90
C ASP A 43 -0.64 -10.62 13.68
N ASP A 44 0.56 -10.35 13.15
CA ASP A 44 1.13 -11.05 11.98
C ASP A 44 1.75 -12.40 12.38
N VAL A 45 0.89 -13.38 12.64
CA VAL A 45 1.27 -14.76 13.05
C VAL A 45 1.77 -15.64 11.88
N ALA A 46 1.96 -15.06 10.69
CA ALA A 46 2.36 -15.81 9.51
C ALA A 46 3.86 -16.14 9.54
N GLU A 47 4.21 -17.40 9.80
CA GLU A 47 5.57 -17.90 9.60
C GLU A 47 5.91 -17.88 8.11
N ARG A 48 6.66 -16.85 7.68
CA ARG A 48 7.21 -16.76 6.33
C ARG A 48 8.60 -17.43 6.33
N PRO A 49 8.94 -18.17 5.27
CA PRO A 49 10.25 -18.83 5.19
C PRO A 49 11.41 -17.83 4.96
N PHE A 50 11.08 -16.60 4.55
CA PHE A 50 11.99 -15.49 4.28
C PHE A 50 11.65 -14.24 5.13
N ARG A 51 12.62 -13.34 5.25
CA ARG A 51 12.52 -12.03 5.92
C ARG A 51 12.79 -10.91 4.94
N ILE A 52 12.04 -9.81 5.07
CA ILE A 52 12.37 -8.54 4.44
C ILE A 52 13.38 -7.86 5.36
N VAL A 53 14.59 -7.62 4.86
CA VAL A 53 15.73 -7.12 5.66
C VAL A 53 16.08 -5.66 5.34
N GLY A 54 15.25 -4.99 4.52
CA GLY A 54 15.40 -3.56 4.27
C GLY A 54 14.71 -3.07 3.01
N VAL A 55 14.60 -1.75 2.90
CA VAL A 55 14.11 -1.06 1.70
C VAL A 55 15.30 -0.60 0.86
N ARG A 56 15.33 -0.99 -0.41
CA ARG A 56 16.41 -0.63 -1.35
C ARG A 56 16.08 0.63 -2.14
N ASP A 57 14.85 0.75 -2.62
CA ASP A 57 14.37 1.93 -3.34
C ASP A 57 12.84 2.06 -3.20
N LEU A 58 12.34 3.29 -3.32
CA LEU A 58 10.94 3.61 -3.12
C LEU A 58 10.54 4.82 -3.97
N GLU A 59 9.43 4.68 -4.68
CA GLU A 59 8.75 5.77 -5.40
C GLU A 59 7.29 5.74 -4.99
N VAL A 60 6.81 6.78 -4.33
CA VAL A 60 5.41 6.86 -3.89
C VAL A 60 4.64 7.75 -4.86
N GLN A 61 3.47 7.28 -5.26
CA GLN A 61 2.54 8.13 -5.99
C GLN A 61 1.94 9.15 -5.01
N ASP A 62 2.31 10.41 -5.15
CA ASP A 62 1.73 11.49 -4.37
C ASP A 62 0.25 11.65 -4.72
N TRP A 63 -0.64 11.30 -3.78
CA TRP A 63 -1.99 11.83 -3.79
C TRP A 63 -1.93 13.23 -3.17
N GLU A 64 -2.26 14.24 -3.96
CA GLU A 64 -2.33 15.63 -3.50
C GLU A 64 -3.21 15.72 -2.23
N TYR A 65 -2.63 16.11 -1.11
CA TYR A 65 -3.43 16.68 -0.03
C TYR A 65 -4.03 18.01 -0.56
N PRO A 66 -5.35 18.24 -0.50
CA PRO A 66 -6.02 19.35 -1.18
C PRO A 66 -5.77 20.75 -0.57
N THR A 67 -4.66 20.96 0.16
CA THR A 67 -4.43 22.19 0.94
C THR A 67 -3.19 23.00 0.59
N ARG A 68 -2.58 22.80 -0.58
CA ARG A 68 -1.59 23.79 -1.05
C ARG A 68 -1.73 24.09 -2.54
N VAL A 69 -2.21 25.31 -2.79
CA VAL A 69 -2.28 26.07 -4.05
C VAL A 69 -0.89 26.27 -4.72
N GLU A 70 0.12 25.50 -4.30
CA GLU A 70 1.46 25.44 -4.88
C GLU A 70 1.58 24.30 -5.92
N SER A 71 0.53 23.50 -6.12
CA SER A 71 0.49 22.34 -7.03
C SER A 71 0.39 22.69 -8.52
N ASP A 72 -0.07 23.88 -8.89
CA ASP A 72 -0.13 24.31 -10.30
C ASP A 72 1.27 24.45 -10.95
N GLN A 73 2.35 24.37 -10.16
CA GLN A 73 3.73 24.33 -10.66
C GLN A 73 4.37 22.93 -10.66
N LYS A 74 3.72 21.90 -10.10
CA LYS A 74 4.29 20.56 -9.87
C LYS A 74 4.15 19.57 -11.04
N ASN A 75 3.43 19.91 -12.11
CA ASN A 75 3.47 19.16 -13.38
C ASN A 75 4.79 19.33 -14.16
N LYS A 76 5.85 19.85 -13.54
CA LYS A 76 7.18 19.90 -14.14
C LYS A 76 7.87 18.55 -13.97
N ASN A 77 7.74 17.70 -14.99
CA ASN A 77 8.66 16.58 -15.27
C ASN A 77 9.15 15.80 -14.04
N ARG A 78 8.27 15.12 -13.30
CA ARG A 78 8.70 14.16 -12.27
C ARG A 78 9.44 13.01 -12.99
N VAL A 79 10.77 13.01 -12.91
CA VAL A 79 11.60 11.94 -13.45
C VAL A 79 11.63 10.81 -12.43
N LEU A 80 11.01 9.69 -12.77
CA LEU A 80 11.03 8.48 -11.94
C LEU A 80 12.43 7.87 -11.96
N ARG A 81 12.92 7.45 -10.78
CA ARG A 81 14.28 6.87 -10.64
C ARG A 81 14.29 5.38 -10.92
N ASN A 82 13.16 4.70 -10.68
CA ASN A 82 13.07 3.26 -10.87
C ASN A 82 13.13 2.86 -12.34
N ARG A 83 13.72 1.68 -12.60
CA ARG A 83 13.89 1.12 -13.94
C ARG A 83 12.59 0.77 -14.67
N PHE A 84 11.48 0.71 -13.94
CA PHE A 84 10.18 0.33 -14.48
C PHE A 84 9.34 1.54 -14.92
N GLY A 85 9.78 2.77 -14.63
CA GLY A 85 9.00 3.97 -14.89
C GLY A 85 7.63 3.96 -14.19
N HIS A 86 7.50 3.25 -13.07
CA HIS A 86 6.23 3.12 -12.36
C HIS A 86 6.12 4.16 -11.23
N PRO A 87 5.03 4.94 -11.12
CA PRO A 87 4.93 6.03 -10.15
C PRO A 87 4.73 5.57 -8.70
N ASN A 88 4.38 4.29 -8.51
CA ASN A 88 4.20 3.65 -7.20
C ASN A 88 4.99 2.33 -7.15
N PHE A 89 6.20 2.36 -6.63
CA PHE A 89 7.18 1.29 -6.73
C PHE A 89 7.95 1.11 -5.42
N ILE A 90 8.26 -0.12 -5.05
CA ILE A 90 9.17 -0.44 -3.95
C ILE A 90 10.11 -1.57 -4.33
N SER A 91 11.38 -1.40 -4.00
CA SER A 91 12.42 -2.42 -4.09
C SER A 91 12.85 -2.80 -2.68
N LEU A 92 12.86 -4.10 -2.37
CA LEU A 92 13.12 -4.63 -1.04
C LEU A 92 14.25 -5.65 -1.04
N TRP A 93 15.06 -5.62 0.01
CA TRP A 93 16.03 -6.66 0.29
C TRP A 93 15.35 -7.82 1.01
N VAL A 94 15.61 -9.04 0.52
CA VAL A 94 15.07 -10.29 1.08
C VAL A 94 16.21 -11.26 1.33
N ASP A 95 16.22 -11.89 2.51
CA ASP A 95 17.30 -12.79 2.93
C ASP A 95 17.36 -14.09 2.11
N LYS A 96 16.21 -14.61 1.67
CA LYS A 96 16.10 -15.89 0.95
C LYS A 96 15.12 -15.81 -0.21
N LEU A 97 15.55 -15.19 -1.31
CA LEU A 97 14.69 -14.97 -2.49
C LEU A 97 14.18 -16.28 -3.12
N GLY A 98 14.93 -17.38 -3.04
CA GLY A 98 14.48 -18.68 -3.54
C GLY A 98 13.26 -19.25 -2.79
N GLU A 99 13.15 -18.94 -1.49
CA GLU A 99 12.02 -19.36 -0.66
C GLU A 99 10.79 -18.49 -0.94
N VAL A 100 10.99 -17.21 -1.27
CA VAL A 100 9.94 -16.29 -1.72
C VAL A 100 9.20 -16.83 -2.94
N GLU A 101 9.91 -17.24 -3.99
CA GLU A 101 9.26 -17.72 -5.21
C GLU A 101 8.39 -18.95 -4.93
N SER A 102 8.86 -19.86 -4.06
CA SER A 102 8.13 -21.04 -3.64
C SER A 102 6.86 -20.67 -2.85
N TYR A 103 6.98 -19.67 -1.97
CA TYR A 103 5.87 -19.14 -1.18
C TYR A 103 4.81 -18.47 -2.06
N LEU A 104 5.21 -17.60 -2.99
CA LEU A 104 4.29 -16.94 -3.92
C LEU A 104 3.49 -17.94 -4.76
N LYS A 105 4.12 -19.04 -5.22
CA LYS A 105 3.45 -20.14 -5.92
C LYS A 105 2.41 -20.83 -5.05
N GLN A 106 2.76 -21.12 -3.79
CA GLN A 106 1.87 -21.79 -2.85
C GLN A 106 0.63 -20.95 -2.53
N GLU A 107 0.84 -19.66 -2.26
CA GLU A 107 -0.21 -18.69 -1.93
C GLU A 107 -0.96 -18.16 -3.16
N LYS A 108 -0.60 -18.63 -4.36
CA LYS A 108 -1.19 -18.23 -5.65
C LYS A 108 -1.12 -16.72 -5.89
N VAL A 109 -0.08 -16.08 -5.37
CA VAL A 109 0.19 -14.66 -5.58
C VAL A 109 0.76 -14.50 -6.99
N PRO A 110 0.18 -13.65 -7.85
CA PRO A 110 0.70 -13.44 -9.19
C PRO A 110 2.05 -12.71 -9.14
N TYR A 111 3.02 -13.16 -9.92
CA TYR A 111 4.33 -12.53 -10.09
C TYR A 111 4.80 -12.71 -11.54
N THR A 112 5.91 -12.06 -11.95
CA THR A 112 6.40 -12.16 -13.34
C THR A 112 6.70 -13.61 -13.76
N SER A 113 6.30 -13.98 -14.97
CA SER A 113 6.51 -15.33 -15.53
C SER A 113 7.98 -15.74 -15.66
N GLU A 114 8.90 -14.79 -15.64
CA GLU A 114 10.35 -15.02 -15.71
C GLU A 114 10.92 -15.60 -14.40
N GLY A 115 10.18 -15.54 -13.29
CA GLY A 115 10.66 -15.98 -11.98
C GLY A 115 11.84 -15.14 -11.48
N VAL A 116 12.76 -15.80 -10.76
CA VAL A 116 13.99 -15.16 -10.29
C VAL A 116 14.96 -14.99 -11.46
N VAL A 117 15.31 -13.74 -11.75
CA VAL A 117 16.23 -13.35 -12.84
C VAL A 117 17.40 -12.53 -12.31
N LYS A 118 18.47 -12.41 -13.09
CA LYS A 118 19.57 -11.49 -12.76
C LYS A 118 19.17 -10.05 -13.06
N GLY A 119 19.18 -9.20 -12.04
CA GLY A 119 18.93 -7.78 -12.13
C GLY A 119 20.10 -7.00 -12.73
N PRO A 120 19.92 -5.69 -13.00
CA PRO A 120 20.92 -4.84 -13.68
C PRO A 120 22.20 -4.65 -12.88
N GLU A 121 22.14 -4.81 -11.55
CA GLU A 121 23.28 -4.71 -10.64
C GLU A 121 23.88 -6.10 -10.29
N GLY A 122 23.42 -7.17 -10.95
CA GLY A 122 23.93 -8.53 -10.75
C GLY A 122 23.31 -9.31 -9.59
N HIS A 123 22.46 -8.67 -8.78
CA HIS A 123 21.65 -9.32 -7.76
C HIS A 123 20.54 -10.19 -8.39
N ASP A 124 20.16 -11.26 -7.71
CA ASP A 124 18.95 -12.00 -8.06
C ASP A 124 17.73 -11.18 -7.69
N VAL A 125 16.77 -11.08 -8.61
CA VAL A 125 15.56 -10.28 -8.46
C VAL A 125 14.32 -11.04 -8.90
N LEU A 126 13.21 -10.80 -8.22
CA LEU A 126 11.87 -11.23 -8.60
C LEU A 126 10.97 -10.01 -8.64
N VAL A 127 10.18 -9.87 -9.69
CA VAL A 127 9.30 -8.70 -9.88
C VAL A 127 7.84 -9.13 -9.75
N ILE A 128 7.06 -8.30 -9.08
CA ILE A 128 5.62 -8.46 -8.91
C ILE A 128 4.97 -7.20 -9.49
N PRO A 129 4.39 -7.29 -10.70
CA PRO A 129 3.70 -6.16 -11.30
C PRO A 129 2.35 -5.92 -10.62
N PRO A 130 1.86 -4.67 -10.61
CA PRO A 130 0.49 -4.41 -10.22
C PRO A 130 -0.46 -5.11 -11.19
N SER A 131 -1.56 -5.65 -10.69
CA SER A 131 -2.56 -6.28 -11.55
C SER A 131 -3.40 -5.21 -12.25
N GLU A 132 -3.76 -5.48 -13.51
CA GLU A 132 -4.58 -4.54 -14.29
C GLU A 132 -5.98 -4.33 -13.71
N ASP A 133 -6.50 -5.35 -13.01
CA ASP A 133 -7.82 -5.34 -12.36
C ASP A 133 -7.80 -4.80 -10.92
N GLY A 134 -6.64 -4.41 -10.40
CA GLY A 134 -6.47 -3.90 -9.04
C GLY A 134 -6.51 -4.94 -7.93
N SER A 135 -6.68 -6.23 -8.24
CA SER A 135 -6.61 -7.33 -7.27
C SER A 135 -5.26 -7.39 -6.52
N SER A 136 -4.17 -6.92 -7.13
CA SER A 136 -2.85 -6.87 -6.50
C SER A 136 -2.80 -5.98 -5.26
N ILE A 137 -3.73 -5.03 -5.09
CA ILE A 137 -3.80 -4.16 -3.90
C ILE A 137 -3.97 -4.98 -2.62
N GLU A 138 -4.67 -6.12 -2.69
CA GLU A 138 -4.87 -7.04 -1.56
C GLU A 138 -3.55 -7.69 -1.09
N PHE A 139 -2.56 -7.77 -1.99
CA PHE A 139 -1.28 -8.42 -1.75
C PHE A 139 -0.19 -7.38 -1.49
N PHE A 140 -0.15 -6.31 -2.29
CA PHE A 140 0.86 -5.26 -2.27
C PHE A 140 0.23 -3.92 -2.65
N ASN A 141 0.22 -3.00 -1.69
CA ASN A 141 -0.11 -1.62 -1.96
C ASN A 141 0.81 -0.69 -1.18
N LEU A 142 1.01 0.50 -1.74
CA LEU A 142 1.61 1.64 -1.09
C LEU A 142 0.57 2.73 -1.13
N CYS A 143 0.19 3.21 0.05
CA CYS A 143 -0.84 4.23 0.20
C CYS A 143 -2.13 3.89 -0.56
N ASP A 144 -2.65 2.66 -0.41
CA ASP A 144 -3.88 2.17 -1.06
C ASP A 144 -3.84 2.15 -2.61
N ASN A 145 -2.66 2.25 -3.23
CA ASN A 145 -2.52 2.20 -4.69
C ASN A 145 -1.78 0.93 -5.13
N PRO A 146 -2.13 0.36 -6.31
CA PRO A 146 -1.39 -0.76 -6.89
C PRO A 146 0.10 -0.43 -6.97
N THR A 147 0.93 -1.37 -6.55
CA THR A 147 2.37 -1.15 -6.41
C THR A 147 3.14 -2.14 -7.25
N MET A 148 4.15 -1.64 -7.97
CA MET A 148 5.19 -2.47 -8.56
C MET A 148 6.19 -2.85 -7.46
N VAL A 149 6.34 -4.14 -7.19
CA VAL A 149 7.27 -4.63 -6.15
C VAL A 149 8.43 -5.34 -6.80
N GLU A 150 9.65 -4.99 -6.40
CA GLU A 150 10.87 -5.70 -6.75
C GLU A 150 11.47 -6.30 -5.48
N LEU A 151 11.60 -7.62 -5.46
CA LEU A 151 12.25 -8.36 -4.37
C LEU A 151 13.66 -8.73 -4.82
N VAL A 152 14.65 -8.36 -4.03
CA VAL A 152 16.07 -8.47 -4.36
C VAL A 152 16.74 -9.33 -3.31
N GLN A 153 17.53 -10.31 -3.74
CA GLN A 153 18.33 -11.13 -2.83
C GLN A 153 19.34 -10.23 -2.10
N ALA A 154 19.20 -10.12 -0.78
CA ALA A 154 20.07 -9.37 0.09
C ALA A 154 21.49 -9.95 0.06
N THR A 155 22.48 -9.07 0.17
CA THR A 155 23.88 -9.49 0.34
C THR A 155 24.13 -9.90 1.80
N PRO A 156 25.18 -10.70 2.07
CA PRO A 156 25.53 -11.08 3.44
C PRO A 156 25.72 -9.87 4.37
N GLU A 157 26.21 -8.75 3.85
CA GLU A 157 26.43 -7.51 4.61
C GLU A 157 25.11 -6.88 5.03
N VAL A 158 24.12 -6.80 4.14
CA VAL A 158 22.78 -6.24 4.44
C VAL A 158 22.04 -7.12 5.46
N ILE A 159 22.14 -8.44 5.32
CA ILE A 159 21.53 -9.37 6.29
C ILE A 159 22.17 -9.19 7.66
N LYS A 160 23.49 -9.05 7.71
CA LYS A 160 24.21 -8.85 8.96
C LYS A 160 23.86 -7.52 9.62
N GLU A 161 23.82 -6.42 8.87
CA GLU A 161 23.40 -5.10 9.38
C GLU A 161 21.99 -5.17 10.00
N PHE A 162 21.06 -5.85 9.32
CA PHE A 162 19.72 -6.09 9.85
C PHE A 162 19.72 -6.92 11.13
N GLU A 163 20.59 -7.92 11.26
CA GLU A 163 20.69 -8.75 12.47
C GLU A 163 21.31 -7.97 13.64
N ASP A 164 22.38 -7.23 13.38
CA ASP A 164 23.06 -6.39 14.37
C ASP A 164 22.09 -5.32 14.94
N ASP A 165 21.29 -4.65 14.09
CA ASP A 165 20.30 -3.64 14.51
C ASP A 165 19.17 -4.24 15.39
N ASN A 166 18.76 -5.49 15.14
CA ASN A 166 17.71 -6.15 15.93
C ASN A 166 18.23 -6.65 17.29
N ASP A 167 19.52 -6.95 17.40
CA ASP A 167 20.14 -7.36 18.66
C ASP A 167 20.28 -6.15 19.61
N ASP A 168 20.58 -4.96 19.09
CA ASP A 168 20.68 -3.70 19.85
C ASP A 168 19.34 -3.24 20.46
N ASP A 169 18.20 -3.55 19.82
CA ASP A 169 16.86 -3.25 20.34
C ASP A 169 16.42 -4.19 21.49
N ASN A 170 17.16 -5.28 21.73
CA ASN A 170 16.86 -6.28 22.77
C ASN A 170 17.76 -6.19 24.02
N GLU A 171 18.70 -5.23 24.08
CA GLU A 171 19.48 -4.90 25.30
C GLU A 171 18.88 -3.74 26.12
#